data_AF-A0A3S8SA71-F1
#
_entry.id   AF-A0A3S8SA71-F1
#
_cell.length_a   1.000
_cell.length_b   1.000
_cell.length_c   1.000
_cell.angle_alpha   90.00
_cell.angle_beta   90.00
_cell.angle_gamma   90.00
#
_symmetry.space_group_name_H-M   'P 1'
#
loop_
_entity.id
_entity.type
_entity.pdbx_description
1 polymer ?
#
loop_
_entity_poly.entity_id
_entity_poly.type
_entity_poly.pdbx_seq_one_letter_code
_entity_poly.pdbx_strand_id
1 'polypeptide(L)'
;MKRHNHVSITALRGRETLTSVGFTLQGYVDEISPSYLNKIFEIKPEMHHIYANKTEDFDTLRAFALTPVIGSVYDLRDENVFQKQFDFINQNKEEMA
;
A
#
# COMPACT_ATOMS: atom_id res chain seq x y z
N MET A 1 15.23 -4.59 0.93
CA MET A 1 14.34 -4.97 2.07
C MET A 1 14.90 -6.06 3.00
N LYS A 2 15.74 -7.01 2.56
CA LYS A 2 16.18 -8.14 3.43
C LYS A 2 17.02 -7.80 4.69
N ARG A 3 17.47 -6.56 4.87
CA ARG A 3 18.19 -6.10 6.08
C ARG A 3 17.42 -5.06 6.92
N HIS A 4 16.50 -4.33 6.29
CA HIS A 4 15.65 -3.33 6.91
C HIS A 4 14.30 -3.43 6.19
N ASN A 5 13.32 -4.01 6.88
CA ASN A 5 11.98 -4.24 6.35
C ASN A 5 10.97 -3.18 6.82
N HIS A 6 11.37 -2.27 7.70
CA HIS A 6 10.56 -1.11 8.06
C HIS A 6 10.52 -0.10 6.91
N VAL A 7 9.32 0.28 6.48
CA VAL A 7 9.09 1.19 5.35
C VAL A 7 7.97 2.19 5.61
N SER A 8 8.01 3.29 4.85
CA SER A 8 6.92 4.23 4.69
C SER A 8 6.53 4.27 3.22
N ILE A 9 5.26 4.00 2.91
CA ILE A 9 4.70 4.01 1.56
C ILE A 9 3.66 5.12 1.50
N THR A 10 3.85 6.08 0.60
CA THR A 10 2.86 7.12 0.31
C THR A 10 2.29 6.89 -1.08
N ALA A 11 0.96 6.93 -1.17
CA ALA A 11 0.26 6.85 -2.43
C ALA A 11 -0.77 7.98 -2.54
N LEU A 12 -0.99 8.40 -3.78
CA LEU A 12 -1.81 9.55 -4.12
C LEU A 12 -2.89 9.10 -5.10
N ARG A 13 -4.10 9.59 -4.89
CA ARG A 13 -5.21 9.48 -5.83
C ARG A 13 -5.65 10.86 -6.25
N GLY A 14 -5.32 11.24 -7.48
CA GLY A 14 -5.67 12.52 -8.10
C GLY A 14 -4.70 12.86 -9.22
N ARG A 15 -4.85 14.05 -9.82
CA ARG A 15 -3.99 14.51 -10.92
C ARG A 15 -2.85 15.40 -10.45
N GLU A 16 -3.11 16.23 -9.45
CA GLU A 16 -2.17 17.22 -8.91
C GLU A 16 -2.23 17.23 -7.38
N THR A 17 -1.21 17.74 -6.71
CA THR A 17 -1.08 17.69 -5.24
C THR A 17 -2.31 18.24 -4.51
N LEU A 18 -2.83 19.39 -4.95
CA LEU A 18 -4.00 20.05 -4.35
C LEU A 18 -5.34 19.44 -4.78
N THR A 19 -5.33 18.53 -5.76
CA THR A 19 -6.54 17.84 -6.23
C THR A 19 -6.53 16.36 -5.87
N SER A 20 -5.63 15.95 -4.96
CA SER A 20 -5.41 14.55 -4.61
C SER A 20 -5.73 14.26 -3.15
N VAL A 21 -6.18 13.03 -2.92
CA VAL A 21 -6.16 12.41 -1.60
C VAL A 21 -4.88 11.60 -1.50
N GLY A 22 -4.13 11.79 -0.43
CA GLY A 22 -2.96 10.97 -0.15
C GLY A 22 -3.14 10.09 1.05
N PHE A 23 -2.50 8.94 1.03
CA PHE A 23 -2.40 8.07 2.18
C PHE A 23 -0.95 7.63 2.36
N THR A 24 -0.51 7.58 3.61
CA THR A 24 0.79 7.05 4.00
C THR A 24 0.60 5.88 4.94
N LEU A 25 1.31 4.78 4.70
CA LEU A 25 1.39 3.64 5.61
C LEU A 25 2.84 3.43 6.03
N GLN A 26 3.06 3.31 7.33
CA GLN A 26 4.32 2.90 7.92
C GLN A 26 4.16 1.51 8.51
N GLY A 27 5.14 0.64 8.29
CA GLY A 27 5.07 -0.73 8.77
C GLY A 27 6.22 -1.59 8.29
N TYR A 28 6.05 -2.89 8.42
CA TYR A 28 7.06 -3.88 8.08
C TYR A 28 6.65 -4.66 6.83
N VAL A 29 7.62 -4.93 5.95
CA VAL A 29 7.39 -5.63 4.70
C VAL A 29 8.17 -6.93 4.64
N ASP A 30 7.44 -8.02 4.48
CA ASP A 30 8.02 -9.34 4.32
C ASP A 30 7.75 -9.87 2.92
N GLU A 31 8.75 -10.54 2.36
CA GLU A 31 8.58 -11.24 1.10
C GLU A 31 7.67 -12.45 1.31
N ILE A 32 6.64 -12.58 0.49
CA ILE A 32 5.70 -13.70 0.54
C ILE A 32 5.89 -14.62 -0.67
N SER A 33 5.27 -15.79 -0.60
CA SER A 33 5.35 -16.79 -1.66
C SER A 33 5.00 -16.20 -3.03
N PRO A 34 5.81 -16.47 -4.08
CA PRO A 34 5.48 -16.10 -5.46
C PRO A 34 4.12 -16.64 -5.93
N SER A 35 3.63 -17.73 -5.33
CA SER A 35 2.28 -18.26 -5.62
C SER A 35 1.16 -17.25 -5.32
N TYR A 36 1.41 -16.23 -4.51
CA TYR A 36 0.46 -15.15 -4.26
C TYR A 36 0.26 -14.22 -5.47
N LEU A 37 1.21 -14.18 -6.41
CA LEU A 37 1.08 -13.41 -7.65
C LEU A 37 -0.14 -13.89 -8.46
N ASN A 38 -0.43 -15.20 -8.47
CA ASN A 38 -1.61 -15.74 -9.14
C ASN A 38 -2.91 -15.14 -8.57
N LYS A 39 -3.01 -14.99 -7.25
CA LYS A 39 -4.16 -14.34 -6.60
C LYS A 39 -4.26 -12.86 -6.96
N ILE A 40 -3.12 -12.16 -7.05
CA ILE A 40 -3.09 -10.76 -7.49
C ILE A 40 -3.62 -10.65 -8.92
N PHE A 41 -3.22 -11.55 -9.82
CA PHE A 41 -3.68 -11.57 -11.20
C PHE A 41 -5.17 -11.88 -11.34
N GLU A 42 -5.72 -12.78 -10.53
CA GLU A 42 -7.17 -13.05 -10.49
C GLU A 42 -7.97 -11.81 -10.08
N ILE A 43 -7.48 -11.03 -9.10
CA ILE A 43 -8.14 -9.81 -8.63
C ILE A 43 -7.92 -8.65 -9.62
N LYS A 44 -6.77 -8.64 -10.31
CA LYS A 44 -6.32 -7.57 -11.20
C LYS A 44 -5.86 -8.12 -12.55
N PRO A 45 -6.79 -8.58 -13.39
CA PRO A 45 -6.47 -9.16 -14.69
C PRO A 45 -5.77 -8.17 -15.63
N GLU A 46 -5.94 -6.85 -15.43
CA GLU A 46 -5.21 -5.80 -16.14
C GLU A 46 -3.69 -5.89 -15.97
N MET A 47 -3.20 -6.46 -14.86
CA MET A 47 -1.77 -6.66 -14.63
C MET A 47 -1.16 -7.63 -15.65
N HIS A 48 -1.94 -8.57 -16.21
CA HIS A 48 -1.48 -9.43 -17.30
C HIS A 48 -1.08 -8.62 -18.53
N HIS A 49 -1.76 -7.51 -18.83
CA HIS A 49 -1.44 -6.68 -20.01
C HIS A 49 -0.10 -5.96 -19.87
N ILE A 50 0.26 -5.57 -18.65
CA ILE A 50 1.55 -4.93 -18.35
C ILE A 50 2.72 -5.88 -18.62
N TYR A 51 2.51 -7.18 -18.37
CA TYR A 51 3.54 -8.21 -18.50
C TYR A 51 3.38 -9.11 -19.75
N ALA A 52 2.33 -8.91 -20.56
CA ALA A 52 1.98 -9.78 -21.70
C ALA A 52 3.11 -9.91 -22.74
N ASN A 53 3.95 -8.88 -22.90
CA ASN A 53 5.07 -8.87 -23.83
C ASN A 53 6.42 -9.24 -23.20
N LYS A 54 6.43 -9.67 -21.92
CA LYS A 54 7.65 -9.93 -21.16
C LYS A 54 7.56 -11.24 -20.37
N THR A 55 7.37 -12.34 -21.08
CA THR A 55 7.32 -13.69 -20.51
C THR A 55 8.53 -14.03 -19.61
N GLU A 56 9.70 -13.46 -19.87
CA GLU A 56 10.92 -13.68 -19.05
C GLU A 56 10.95 -12.86 -17.74
N ASP A 57 10.15 -11.79 -17.58
CA ASP A 57 10.16 -10.93 -16.38
C ASP A 57 9.33 -11.52 -15.23
N PHE A 58 8.39 -12.43 -15.49
CA PHE A 58 7.48 -12.96 -14.46
C PHE A 58 8.20 -13.74 -13.36
N ASP A 59 9.19 -14.57 -13.73
CA ASP A 59 9.96 -15.37 -12.77
C ASP A 59 10.84 -14.50 -11.85
N THR A 60 11.03 -13.23 -12.20
CA THR A 60 11.78 -12.26 -11.40
C THR A 60 10.90 -11.47 -10.43
N LEU A 61 9.57 -11.52 -10.59
CA LEU A 61 8.64 -10.79 -9.73
C LEU A 61 8.63 -11.38 -8.32
N ARG A 62 8.68 -10.49 -7.33
CA ARG A 62 8.66 -10.85 -5.91
C ARG A 62 7.47 -10.16 -5.26
N ALA A 63 6.61 -10.97 -4.65
CA ALA A 63 5.47 -10.47 -3.90
C ALA A 63 5.92 -10.09 -2.48
N PHE A 64 5.38 -8.98 -1.98
CA PHE A 64 5.67 -8.46 -0.66
C PHE A 64 4.36 -8.11 0.05
N ALA A 65 4.25 -8.47 1.32
CA ALA A 65 3.12 -8.09 2.17
C ALA A 65 3.56 -7.00 3.14
N LEU A 66 2.75 -5.94 3.26
CA LEU A 66 2.92 -4.89 4.27
C LEU A 66 2.05 -5.21 5.48
N THR A 67 2.69 -5.29 6.65
CA THR A 67 2.01 -5.26 7.95
C THR A 67 2.05 -3.82 8.47
N PRO A 68 0.94 -3.05 8.38
CA PRO A 68 0.91 -1.66 8.79
C PRO A 68 0.95 -1.52 10.32
N VAL A 69 1.64 -0.48 10.79
CA VAL A 69 1.74 -0.09 12.20
C VAL A 69 1.00 1.23 12.40
N ILE A 70 1.29 2.21 11.55
CA ILE A 70 0.63 3.52 11.55
C ILE A 70 0.24 3.86 10.11
N GLY A 71 -0.93 4.48 9.95
CA GLY A 71 -1.35 5.07 8.70
C GLY A 71 -1.79 6.51 8.89
N SER A 72 -1.79 7.27 7.80
CA SER A 72 -2.45 8.56 7.73
C SER A 72 -3.12 8.75 6.39
N VAL A 73 -4.21 9.48 6.38
CA VAL A 73 -4.86 9.99 5.18
C VAL A 73 -4.90 11.51 5.26
N TYR A 74 -4.65 12.17 4.15
CA TYR A 74 -4.80 13.60 3.99
C TYR A 74 -5.60 13.90 2.73
N ASP A 75 -6.56 14.80 2.87
CA ASP A 75 -7.35 15.33 1.76
C ASP A 75 -7.10 16.84 1.67
N LEU A 76 -6.51 17.25 0.57
CA LEU A 76 -6.12 18.64 0.31
C LEU A 76 -7.06 19.33 -0.70
N ARG A 77 -8.17 18.68 -1.08
CA ARG A 77 -9.05 19.16 -2.15
C ARG A 77 -9.96 20.31 -1.73
N ASP A 78 -10.12 20.52 -0.42
CA ASP A 78 -10.97 21.55 0.17
C ASP A 78 -10.08 22.60 0.89
N GLU A 79 -10.60 23.81 1.09
CA GLU A 79 -9.94 24.85 1.90
C GLU A 79 -9.70 24.36 3.33
N ASN A 80 -10.58 23.48 3.81
CA ASN A 80 -10.40 22.79 5.08
C ASN A 80 -9.63 21.48 4.87
N VAL A 81 -8.35 21.50 5.22
CA VAL A 81 -7.50 20.29 5.17
C VAL A 81 -8.08 19.23 6.11
N PHE A 82 -8.41 18.06 5.56
CA PHE A 82 -8.73 16.90 6.36
C PHE A 82 -7.49 16.04 6.55
N GLN A 83 -7.22 15.65 7.80
CA GLN A 83 -6.18 14.69 8.14
C GLN A 83 -6.70 13.73 9.21
N LYS A 84 -6.46 12.43 9.00
CA LYS A 84 -6.75 11.40 10.02
C LYS A 84 -5.59 10.42 10.11
N GLN A 85 -5.20 10.09 11.33
CA GLN A 85 -4.23 9.05 11.62
C GLN A 85 -4.94 7.75 12.03
N PHE A 86 -4.32 6.63 11.71
CA PHE A 86 -4.75 5.29 12.09
C PHE A 86 -3.58 4.63 12.82
N ASP A 87 -3.80 4.19 14.06
CA ASP A 87 -2.89 3.28 14.76
C ASP A 87 -3.42 1.86 14.53
N PHE A 88 -2.66 0.99 13.88
CA PHE A 88 -3.10 -0.39 13.59
C PHE A 88 -2.81 -1.36 14.75
N ILE A 89 -2.04 -0.91 15.75
CA ILE A 89 -1.62 -1.73 16.89
C ILE A 89 -2.53 -1.50 18.10
N ASN A 90 -2.99 -0.27 18.33
CA ASN A 90 -3.71 0.12 19.55
C ASN A 90 -5.22 0.35 19.37
N GLN A 91 -5.86 -0.25 18.35
CA GLN A 91 -7.28 0.00 18.04
C GLN A 91 -8.28 -0.41 19.15
N ASN A 92 -7.83 -1.14 20.17
CA ASN A 92 -8.69 -1.65 21.25
C ASN A 92 -8.72 -0.78 22.53
N LYS A 93 -8.16 0.44 22.52
CA LYS A 93 -8.16 1.30 23.73
C LYS A 93 -9.26 2.36 23.79
N GLU A 94 -9.92 2.66 22.68
CA GLU A 94 -10.96 3.70 22.63
C GLU A 94 -12.40 3.16 22.78
N GLU A 95 -12.62 1.85 22.67
CA GLU A 95 -13.95 1.23 22.90
C GLU A 95 -14.23 0.84 24.37
N MET A 96 -13.33 1.19 25.31
CA MET A 96 -13.48 0.88 26.75
C MET A 96 -13.44 2.13 27.67
N ALA A 97 -13.64 3.33 27.13
CA ALA A 97 -13.69 4.58 27.90
C ALA A 97 -15.07 5.25 27.81
#